data_AF-A0A847P417-F1
#
_entry.id   AF-A0A847P417-F1
#
_cell.length_a   1.000
_cell.length_b   1.000
_cell.length_c   1.000
_cell.angle_alpha   90.00
_cell.angle_beta   90.00
_cell.angle_gamma   90.00
#
_symmetry.space_group_name_H-M   'P 1'
#
loop_
_entity.id
_entity.type
_entity.pdbx_description
1 polymer ?
#
loop_
_entity_poly.entity_id
_entity_poly.type
_entity_poly.pdbx_seq_one_letter_code
_entity_poly.pdbx_strand_id
1 'polypeptide(L)'
;MELLKETIKDFSDEELINQYLNHRGEYTPEAFSTIEEEVNSRNIDKSLLEKKPEVEIKRGQLSLDSDDFIEFENTFSRSDLMMAISILKEHGILFYADNPNSVDFIPLESELLKRFSIHVHKEHTEKAHQLLDEHFEKVGSDYLSKYCGTKDQLKSFNFHDIHISEKEAKELIDVEFSSEELEVITNYGQRLLAEVETIEKQRVVFFYDSVEPLLELLQKNADKLTRTDLLTVLEILQIYCDDPQFPEFMDEAIMTLLSFFNE
;
A
#
# COMPACT_ATOMS: atom_id res chain seq x y z
N MET A 1 17.40 27.49 -17.99
CA MET A 1 17.52 27.46 -19.47
C MET A 1 18.96 27.27 -19.94
N GLU A 2 19.95 27.99 -19.40
CA GLU A 2 21.37 27.73 -19.77
C GLU A 2 21.85 26.34 -19.38
N LEU A 3 21.54 25.87 -18.16
CA LEU A 3 21.83 24.50 -17.72
C LEU A 3 21.25 23.42 -18.65
N LEU A 4 20.00 23.61 -19.11
CA LEU A 4 19.36 22.68 -20.04
C LEU A 4 20.10 22.65 -21.39
N LYS A 5 20.52 23.82 -21.90
CA LYS A 5 21.32 23.92 -23.13
C LYS A 5 22.69 23.26 -23.01
N GLU A 6 23.32 23.33 -21.84
CA GLU A 6 24.58 22.64 -21.59
C GLU A 6 24.37 21.12 -21.52
N THR A 7 23.34 20.65 -20.81
CA THR A 7 23.05 19.22 -20.71
C THR A 7 22.69 18.59 -22.06
N ILE A 8 21.91 19.28 -22.89
CA ILE A 8 21.54 18.81 -24.24
C ILE A 8 22.76 18.72 -25.15
N LYS A 9 23.76 19.60 -24.97
CA LYS A 9 25.02 19.53 -25.74
C LYS A 9 25.88 18.33 -25.35
N ASP A 10 25.74 17.80 -24.15
CA ASP A 10 26.48 16.63 -23.71
C ASP A 10 25.81 15.31 -24.14
N PHE A 11 24.58 15.34 -24.66
CA PHE A 11 23.91 14.13 -25.14
C PHE A 11 24.61 13.52 -26.35
N SER A 12 24.67 12.19 -26.36
CA SER A 12 25.01 11.45 -27.58
C SER A 12 23.92 11.64 -28.64
N ASP A 13 24.26 11.48 -29.92
CA ASP A 13 23.28 11.65 -31.00
C ASP A 13 22.10 10.67 -30.87
N GLU A 14 22.34 9.46 -30.34
CA GLU A 14 21.30 8.46 -30.04
C GLU A 14 20.36 8.91 -28.92
N GLU A 15 20.89 9.46 -27.83
CA GLU A 15 20.07 10.02 -26.74
C GLU A 15 19.28 11.23 -27.21
N LEU A 16 19.89 12.11 -28.01
CA LEU A 16 19.23 13.30 -28.55
C LEU A 16 18.03 12.91 -29.43
N ILE A 17 18.18 11.88 -30.27
CA ILE A 17 17.09 11.31 -31.08
C ILE A 17 16.01 10.69 -30.18
N ASN A 18 16.40 9.92 -29.16
CA ASN A 18 15.46 9.28 -28.25
C ASN A 18 14.62 10.31 -27.46
N GLN A 19 15.27 11.35 -26.94
CA GLN A 19 14.60 12.44 -26.23
C GLN A 19 13.67 13.24 -27.16
N TYR A 20 14.06 13.43 -28.43
CA TYR A 20 13.25 14.13 -29.42
C TYR A 20 12.02 13.33 -29.87
N LEU A 21 12.13 12.01 -30.04
CA LEU A 21 11.04 11.17 -30.58
C LEU A 21 10.11 10.59 -29.51
N ASN A 22 10.66 10.08 -28.41
CA ASN A 22 9.92 9.25 -27.45
C ASN A 22 9.43 10.02 -26.22
N HIS A 23 10.04 11.16 -25.91
CA HIS A 23 9.73 11.94 -24.69
C HIS A 23 9.09 13.30 -24.98
N ARG A 24 8.60 13.53 -26.20
CA ARG A 24 7.98 14.81 -26.62
C ARG A 24 6.80 15.25 -25.74
N GLY A 25 6.05 14.30 -25.16
CA GLY A 25 4.91 14.58 -24.28
C GLY A 25 5.30 15.00 -22.86
N GLU A 26 6.57 14.82 -22.47
CA GLU A 26 7.07 15.05 -21.11
C GLU A 26 7.79 16.41 -20.98
N TYR A 27 8.04 17.10 -22.09
CA TYR A 27 8.77 18.37 -22.13
C TYR A 27 7.88 19.60 -22.30
N THR A 28 8.30 20.72 -21.69
CA THR A 28 7.70 22.03 -22.01
C THR A 28 8.07 22.45 -23.44
N PRO A 29 7.23 23.28 -24.11
CA PRO A 29 7.50 23.71 -25.48
C PRO A 29 8.88 24.37 -25.67
N GLU A 30 9.36 25.12 -24.68
CA GLU A 30 10.66 25.79 -24.71
C GLU A 30 11.83 24.81 -24.58
N ALA A 31 11.65 23.75 -23.78
CA ALA A 31 12.64 22.69 -23.64
C ALA A 31 12.74 21.86 -24.93
N PHE A 32 11.60 21.55 -25.54
CA PHE A 32 11.55 20.82 -26.81
C PHE A 32 12.17 21.61 -27.95
N SER A 33 11.89 22.92 -28.05
CA SER A 33 12.52 23.81 -29.04
C SER A 33 14.04 23.82 -28.92
N THR A 34 14.57 23.69 -27.70
CA THR A 34 16.01 23.65 -27.47
C THR A 34 16.63 22.32 -27.94
N ILE A 35 15.93 21.21 -27.77
CA ILE A 35 16.35 19.88 -28.29
C ILE A 35 16.26 19.86 -29.82
N GLU A 36 15.19 20.40 -30.40
CA GLU A 36 15.01 20.51 -31.85
C GLU A 36 16.10 21.37 -32.52
N GLU A 37 16.48 22.48 -31.89
CA GLU A 37 17.60 23.32 -32.33
C GLU A 37 18.92 22.53 -32.38
N GLU A 38 19.19 21.69 -31.38
CA GLU A 38 20.42 20.89 -31.32
C GLU A 38 20.40 19.71 -32.30
N VAL A 39 19.26 19.05 -32.51
CA VAL A 39 19.12 17.99 -33.53
C VAL A 39 19.42 18.54 -34.92
N ASN A 40 18.91 19.74 -35.22
CA ASN A 40 19.17 20.42 -36.48
C ASN A 40 20.61 20.97 -36.57
N SER A 41 21.20 21.45 -35.47
CA SER A 41 22.58 21.98 -35.44
C SER A 41 23.62 20.90 -35.73
N ARG A 42 23.37 19.67 -35.25
CA ARG A 42 24.22 18.49 -35.48
C ARG A 42 24.01 17.82 -36.83
N ASN A 43 23.06 18.32 -37.63
CA ASN A 43 22.79 17.82 -38.98
C ASN A 43 22.49 16.30 -38.99
N ILE A 44 21.84 15.81 -37.93
CA ILE A 44 21.48 14.41 -37.77
C ILE A 44 20.53 14.02 -38.90
N ASP A 45 20.87 12.94 -39.60
CA ASP A 45 20.15 12.49 -40.79
C ASP A 45 18.68 12.23 -40.44
N LYS A 46 17.76 13.00 -41.04
CA LYS A 46 16.32 12.89 -40.77
C LYS A 46 15.77 11.51 -41.16
N SER A 47 16.48 10.72 -41.95
CA SER A 47 16.12 9.33 -42.23
C SER A 47 16.32 8.38 -41.03
N LEU A 48 17.11 8.77 -40.02
CA LEU A 48 17.19 8.10 -38.70
C LEU A 48 16.02 8.48 -37.78
N LEU A 49 15.33 9.60 -38.05
CA LEU A 49 14.12 10.01 -37.33
C LEU A 49 12.87 9.25 -37.82
N GLU A 50 12.90 8.73 -39.05
CA GLU A 50 11.80 7.94 -39.64
C GLU A 50 11.98 6.43 -39.45
N LYS A 51 13.20 5.97 -39.20
CA LYS A 51 13.45 4.59 -38.79
C LYS A 51 13.40 4.55 -37.27
N LYS A 52 12.26 4.13 -36.71
CA LYS A 52 12.25 3.53 -35.37
C LYS A 52 13.40 2.53 -35.34
N PRO A 53 14.47 2.77 -34.57
CA PRO A 53 15.39 1.69 -34.28
C PRO A 53 14.55 0.74 -33.44
N GLU A 54 14.21 -0.42 -33.99
CA GLU A 54 13.95 -1.57 -33.14
C GLU A 54 15.27 -1.83 -32.41
N VAL A 55 15.42 -1.16 -31.27
CA VAL A 55 16.42 -1.54 -30.30
C VAL A 55 15.95 -2.91 -29.81
N GLU A 56 16.44 -3.96 -30.46
CA GLU A 56 16.46 -5.30 -29.91
C GLU A 56 17.31 -5.25 -28.63
N ILE A 57 16.69 -4.78 -27.55
CA ILE A 57 17.09 -5.18 -26.22
C ILE A 57 16.79 -6.68 -26.21
N LYS A 58 17.83 -7.53 -26.26
CA LYS A 58 17.73 -8.94 -25.89
C LYS A 58 17.39 -9.07 -24.39
N ARG A 59 16.24 -8.57 -23.98
CA ARG A 59 15.41 -9.15 -22.93
C ARG A 59 14.51 -10.08 -23.72
N GLY A 60 14.61 -11.38 -23.50
CA GLY A 60 13.63 -12.30 -24.07
C GLY A 60 12.26 -11.83 -23.59
N GLN A 61 11.51 -11.13 -24.44
CA GLN A 61 10.07 -11.08 -24.35
C GLN A 61 9.63 -12.48 -24.72
N LEU A 62 9.60 -13.34 -23.70
CA LEU A 62 8.75 -14.51 -23.70
C LEU A 62 7.35 -13.94 -23.95
N SER A 63 6.85 -14.06 -25.19
CA SER A 63 5.45 -13.80 -25.51
C SER A 63 4.67 -14.93 -24.85
N LEU A 64 4.41 -14.78 -23.57
CA LEU A 64 3.63 -15.72 -22.81
C LEU A 64 2.18 -15.38 -23.06
N ASP A 65 1.44 -16.37 -23.53
CA ASP A 65 0.01 -16.22 -23.75
C ASP A 65 -0.69 -16.19 -22.39
N SER A 66 -1.80 -15.46 -22.26
CA SER A 66 -2.59 -15.49 -21.01
C SER A 66 -3.06 -16.91 -20.70
N ASP A 67 -3.24 -17.72 -21.74
CA ASP A 67 -3.58 -19.14 -21.65
C ASP A 67 -2.49 -19.97 -20.96
N ASP A 68 -1.25 -19.50 -20.85
CA ASP A 68 -0.15 -20.20 -20.19
C ASP A 68 -0.13 -19.99 -18.67
N PHE A 69 -1.03 -19.15 -18.14
CA PHE A 69 -1.16 -18.89 -16.72
C PHE A 69 -2.44 -19.51 -16.16
N ILE A 70 -2.35 -19.95 -14.91
CA ILE A 70 -3.46 -20.46 -14.12
C ILE A 70 -3.75 -19.43 -13.04
N GLU A 71 -5.01 -18.99 -12.98
CA GLU A 71 -5.51 -18.17 -11.88
C GLU A 71 -5.59 -18.99 -10.60
N PHE A 72 -5.11 -18.41 -9.50
CA PHE A 72 -5.30 -19.01 -8.19
C PHE A 72 -6.70 -18.64 -7.68
N GLU A 73 -7.43 -19.63 -7.15
CA GLU A 73 -8.82 -19.46 -6.72
C GLU A 73 -9.00 -18.45 -5.58
N ASN A 74 -7.98 -18.32 -4.72
CA ASN A 74 -8.01 -17.43 -3.57
C ASN A 74 -7.41 -16.06 -3.90
N THR A 75 -7.98 -15.01 -3.32
CA THR A 75 -7.55 -13.62 -3.52
C THR A 75 -6.71 -13.09 -2.37
N PHE A 76 -6.00 -12.00 -2.61
CA PHE A 76 -5.12 -11.35 -1.65
C PHE A 76 -5.60 -9.92 -1.37
N SER A 77 -5.40 -9.47 -0.13
CA SER A 77 -5.36 -8.04 0.18
C SER A 77 -4.12 -7.39 -0.48
N ARG A 78 -4.03 -6.06 -0.50
CA ARG A 78 -2.86 -5.38 -1.07
C ARG A 78 -1.56 -5.71 -0.31
N SER A 79 -1.59 -5.78 1.01
CA SER A 79 -0.42 -6.11 1.83
C SER A 79 0.01 -7.56 1.64
N ASP A 80 -0.95 -8.49 1.68
CA ASP A 80 -0.70 -9.92 1.45
C ASP A 80 -0.18 -10.17 0.02
N LEU A 81 -0.71 -9.45 -0.97
CA LEU A 81 -0.22 -9.51 -2.34
C LEU A 81 1.26 -9.11 -2.43
N MET A 82 1.67 -8.02 -1.78
CA MET A 82 3.07 -7.58 -1.84
C MET A 82 4.02 -8.60 -1.22
N MET A 83 3.59 -9.29 -0.16
CA MET A 83 4.34 -10.39 0.44
C MET A 83 4.39 -11.61 -0.50
N ALA A 84 3.25 -12.00 -1.08
CA ALA A 84 3.19 -13.09 -2.05
C ALA A 84 4.08 -12.83 -3.29
N ILE A 85 4.05 -11.60 -3.82
CA ILE A 85 4.91 -11.14 -4.92
C ILE A 85 6.39 -11.32 -4.57
N SER A 86 6.78 -10.96 -3.35
CA SER A 86 8.17 -11.05 -2.89
C SER A 86 8.63 -12.50 -2.83
N ILE A 87 7.83 -13.38 -2.22
CA ILE A 87 8.10 -14.82 -2.14
C ILE A 87 8.24 -15.43 -3.53
N LEU A 88 7.28 -15.17 -4.43
CA LEU A 88 7.29 -15.75 -5.77
C LEU A 88 8.50 -15.25 -6.60
N LYS A 89 8.85 -13.96 -6.50
CA LYS A 89 10.02 -13.39 -7.18
C LYS A 89 11.34 -13.98 -6.69
N GLU A 90 11.51 -14.12 -5.38
CA GLU A 90 12.72 -14.70 -4.78
C GLU A 90 12.96 -16.14 -5.26
N HIS A 91 11.88 -16.87 -5.52
CA HIS A 91 11.94 -18.26 -5.99
C HIS A 91 11.92 -18.40 -7.52
N GLY A 92 12.02 -17.29 -8.26
CA GLY A 92 12.05 -17.25 -9.71
C GLY A 92 10.76 -17.71 -10.37
N ILE A 93 9.63 -17.62 -9.65
CA ILE A 93 8.32 -18.00 -10.19
C ILE A 93 7.81 -16.90 -11.11
N LEU A 94 7.28 -17.32 -12.24
CA LEU A 94 6.75 -16.45 -13.27
C LEU A 94 5.23 -16.29 -13.07
N PHE A 95 4.80 -15.06 -12.77
CA PHE A 95 3.42 -14.74 -12.40
C PHE A 95 3.08 -13.30 -12.79
N TYR A 96 1.78 -12.99 -12.80
CA TYR A 96 1.27 -11.63 -12.74
C TYR A 96 0.12 -11.53 -11.73
N ALA A 97 -0.16 -10.32 -11.27
CA ALA A 97 -1.29 -10.04 -10.38
C ALA A 97 -2.35 -9.28 -11.17
N ASP A 98 -3.61 -9.64 -10.97
CA ASP A 98 -4.76 -8.98 -11.57
C ASP A 98 -5.71 -8.48 -10.46
N ASN A 99 -6.48 -7.45 -10.78
CA ASN A 99 -7.59 -7.01 -9.95
C ASN A 99 -8.89 -7.27 -10.72
N PRO A 100 -9.54 -8.42 -10.52
CA PRO A 100 -10.75 -8.79 -11.26
C PRO A 100 -11.92 -7.81 -11.02
N ASN A 101 -11.87 -7.02 -9.95
CA ASN A 101 -12.88 -6.00 -9.62
C ASN A 101 -12.52 -4.59 -10.13
N SER A 102 -11.47 -4.43 -10.95
CA SER A 102 -11.12 -3.13 -11.55
C SER A 102 -12.08 -2.74 -12.69
N VAL A 103 -13.36 -2.57 -12.36
CA VAL A 103 -14.26 -1.85 -13.27
C VAL A 103 -13.90 -0.37 -13.18
N ASP A 104 -13.77 0.30 -14.33
CA ASP A 104 -13.49 1.75 -14.50
C ASP A 104 -14.63 2.64 -13.91
N PHE A 105 -15.02 2.42 -12.67
CA PHE A 105 -16.00 3.21 -11.95
C PHE A 105 -15.33 4.05 -10.86
N ILE A 106 -15.80 5.30 -10.83
CA ILE A 106 -15.62 6.38 -9.87
C ILE A 106 -14.99 5.94 -8.54
N PRO A 107 -13.92 6.62 -8.05
CA PRO A 107 -13.13 6.20 -6.89
C PRO A 107 -13.93 6.37 -5.59
N LEU A 108 -14.79 5.39 -5.29
CA LEU A 108 -15.53 5.26 -4.05
C LEU A 108 -15.18 3.96 -3.32
N GLU A 109 -14.50 3.01 -3.98
CA GLU A 109 -13.99 1.81 -3.32
C GLU A 109 -12.64 2.12 -2.66
N SER A 110 -12.62 2.04 -1.32
CA SER A 110 -11.40 2.08 -0.51
C SER A 110 -10.38 1.08 -1.06
N GLU A 111 -9.10 1.46 -1.13
CA GLU A 111 -8.02 0.56 -1.58
C GLU A 111 -7.93 -0.72 -0.73
N LEU A 112 -8.50 -0.70 0.48
CA LEU A 112 -8.57 -1.82 1.42
C LEU A 112 -9.56 -2.93 0.98
N LEU A 113 -10.57 -2.59 0.18
CA LEU A 113 -11.55 -3.54 -0.33
C LEU A 113 -11.12 -4.21 -1.64
N LYS A 114 -10.07 -3.69 -2.29
CA LYS A 114 -9.52 -4.30 -3.50
C LYS A 114 -8.99 -5.69 -3.17
N ARG A 115 -9.43 -6.67 -3.95
CA ARG A 115 -8.97 -8.06 -3.87
C ARG A 115 -8.24 -8.38 -5.15
N PHE A 116 -7.06 -8.96 -5.01
CA PHE A 116 -6.16 -9.24 -6.12
C PHE A 116 -6.02 -10.75 -6.32
N SER A 117 -6.12 -11.21 -7.57
CA SER A 117 -5.81 -12.59 -7.92
C SER A 117 -4.38 -12.69 -8.46
N ILE A 118 -3.72 -13.81 -8.19
CA ILE A 118 -2.40 -14.10 -8.75
C ILE A 118 -2.56 -15.17 -9.83
N HIS A 119 -1.99 -14.89 -10.99
CA HIS A 119 -1.91 -15.80 -12.12
C HIS A 119 -0.49 -16.33 -12.24
N VAL A 120 -0.30 -17.64 -12.15
CA VAL A 120 1.02 -18.28 -12.17
C VAL A 120 1.17 -19.13 -13.42
N HIS A 121 2.34 -19.09 -14.04
CA HIS A 121 2.65 -19.92 -15.20
C HIS A 121 2.46 -21.41 -14.87
N LYS A 122 1.83 -22.17 -15.77
CA LYS A 122 1.47 -23.59 -15.62
C LYS A 122 2.62 -24.47 -15.09
N GLU A 123 3.84 -24.21 -15.53
CA GLU A 123 5.03 -24.99 -15.13
C GLU A 123 5.44 -24.77 -13.66
N HIS A 124 4.96 -23.71 -13.02
CA HIS A 124 5.32 -23.33 -11.65
C HIS A 124 4.16 -23.41 -10.66
N THR A 125 2.95 -23.79 -11.11
CA THR A 125 1.72 -23.76 -10.30
C THR A 125 1.85 -24.55 -9.00
N GLU A 126 2.33 -25.80 -9.05
CA GLU A 126 2.44 -26.65 -7.85
C GLU A 126 3.46 -26.07 -6.84
N LYS A 127 4.61 -25.62 -7.34
CA LYS A 127 5.66 -25.00 -6.52
C LYS A 127 5.19 -23.67 -5.90
N ALA A 128 4.47 -22.87 -6.67
CA ALA A 128 3.89 -21.62 -6.19
C ALA A 128 2.86 -21.86 -5.08
N HIS A 129 1.98 -22.85 -5.25
CA HIS A 129 1.05 -23.24 -4.19
C HIS A 129 1.78 -23.70 -2.93
N GLN A 130 2.81 -24.54 -3.05
CA GLN A 130 3.58 -24.97 -1.87
C GLN A 130 4.20 -23.77 -1.13
N LEU A 131 4.85 -22.86 -1.85
CA LEU A 131 5.48 -21.67 -1.24
C LEU A 131 4.46 -20.73 -0.60
N LEU A 132 3.32 -20.49 -1.26
CA LEU A 132 2.28 -19.64 -0.67
C LEU A 132 1.60 -20.35 0.51
N ASP A 133 1.31 -21.64 0.42
CA ASP A 133 0.72 -22.41 1.53
C ASP A 133 1.68 -22.56 2.72
N GLU A 134 2.99 -22.33 2.57
CA GLU A 134 3.93 -22.22 3.70
C GLU A 134 3.71 -20.93 4.49
N HIS A 135 3.49 -19.81 3.80
CA HIS A 135 3.43 -18.47 4.38
C HIS A 135 2.01 -17.91 4.58
N PHE A 136 1.01 -18.50 3.94
CA PHE A 136 -0.38 -18.05 3.94
C PHE A 136 -1.33 -19.20 4.30
N GLU A 137 -2.42 -18.86 4.98
CA GLU A 137 -3.56 -19.75 5.21
C GLU A 137 -4.73 -19.37 4.30
N LYS A 138 -5.50 -20.38 3.89
CA LYS A 138 -6.70 -20.20 3.06
C LYS A 138 -7.91 -20.05 3.97
N VAL A 139 -8.51 -18.87 4.01
CA VAL A 139 -9.72 -18.57 4.80
C VAL A 139 -10.82 -18.12 3.86
N GLY A 140 -11.80 -18.99 3.62
CA GLY A 140 -12.85 -18.73 2.64
C GLY A 140 -12.28 -18.55 1.23
N SER A 141 -12.51 -17.39 0.63
CA SER A 141 -12.00 -17.01 -0.70
C SER A 141 -10.62 -16.35 -0.66
N ASP A 142 -10.00 -16.18 0.51
CA ASP A 142 -8.84 -15.29 0.66
C ASP A 142 -7.61 -16.06 1.17
N TYR A 143 -6.43 -15.62 0.74
CA TYR A 143 -5.15 -15.98 1.35
C TYR A 143 -4.79 -14.93 2.39
N LEU A 144 -4.57 -15.37 3.64
CA LEU A 144 -4.15 -14.52 4.75
C LEU A 144 -2.74 -14.93 5.19
N SER A 145 -1.84 -13.97 5.36
CA SER A 145 -0.48 -14.27 5.81
C SER A 145 -0.49 -14.89 7.21
N LYS A 146 0.12 -16.07 7.36
CA LYS A 146 0.29 -16.77 8.65
C LYS A 146 1.18 -16.01 9.63
N TYR A 147 2.00 -15.10 9.12
CA TYR A 147 3.07 -14.43 9.88
C TYR A 147 2.86 -12.92 9.98
N CYS A 148 1.64 -12.42 9.80
CA CYS A 148 1.35 -11.03 10.15
C CYS A 148 1.09 -10.98 11.66
N GLY A 149 2.13 -10.67 12.43
CA GLY A 149 1.97 -10.44 13.87
C GLY A 149 0.91 -9.36 14.07
N THR A 150 0.14 -9.44 15.15
CA THR A 150 -0.94 -8.48 15.42
C THR A 150 -0.49 -7.02 15.33
N LYS A 151 0.76 -6.74 15.72
CA LYS A 151 1.40 -5.43 15.57
C LYS A 151 1.58 -5.01 14.10
N ASP A 152 1.94 -5.92 13.21
CA ASP A 152 2.09 -5.62 11.78
C ASP A 152 0.72 -5.36 11.12
N GLN A 153 -0.30 -6.12 11.51
CA GLN A 153 -1.68 -5.86 11.10
C GLN A 153 -2.14 -4.47 11.57
N LEU A 154 -1.89 -4.15 12.85
CA LEU A 154 -2.20 -2.84 13.42
C LEU A 154 -1.46 -1.70 12.71
N LYS A 155 -0.17 -1.86 12.39
CA LYS A 155 0.60 -0.87 11.63
C LYS A 155 0.08 -0.66 10.21
N SER A 156 -0.41 -1.73 9.58
CA SER A 156 -0.95 -1.68 8.23
C SER A 156 -2.35 -1.03 8.15
N PHE A 157 -3.03 -0.88 9.28
CA PHE A 157 -4.36 -0.30 9.36
C PHE A 157 -4.35 1.19 8.98
N ASN A 158 -5.13 1.57 7.96
CA ASN A 158 -5.15 2.93 7.44
C ASN A 158 -6.40 3.70 7.88
N PHE A 159 -6.23 4.69 8.75
CA PHE A 159 -7.31 5.54 9.21
C PHE A 159 -7.85 6.52 8.16
N HIS A 160 -7.08 6.87 7.12
CA HIS A 160 -7.55 7.75 6.04
C HIS A 160 -8.73 7.16 5.25
N ASP A 161 -8.80 5.83 5.19
CA ASP A 161 -9.74 5.14 4.31
C ASP A 161 -11.07 4.79 5.02
N ILE A 162 -11.17 5.06 6.32
CA ILE A 162 -12.32 4.69 7.14
C ILE A 162 -13.41 5.75 7.01
N HIS A 163 -14.51 5.37 6.39
CA HIS A 163 -15.69 6.21 6.25
C HIS A 163 -16.75 5.77 7.25
N ILE A 164 -16.87 6.51 8.35
CA ILE A 164 -17.94 6.29 9.34
C ILE A 164 -19.12 7.17 8.96
N SER A 165 -20.29 6.57 8.70
CA SER A 165 -21.51 7.36 8.52
C SER A 165 -21.96 8.00 9.84
N GLU A 166 -22.74 9.09 9.80
CA GLU A 166 -23.26 9.73 11.02
C GLU A 166 -24.08 8.78 11.91
N LYS A 167 -24.69 7.74 11.30
CA LYS A 167 -25.45 6.72 12.03
C LYS A 167 -24.51 5.83 12.83
N GLU A 168 -23.41 5.41 12.21
CA GLU A 168 -22.40 4.52 12.80
C GLU A 168 -21.55 5.25 13.84
N ALA A 169 -21.30 6.53 13.64
CA ALA A 169 -20.61 7.38 14.63
C ALA A 169 -21.39 7.53 15.94
N LYS A 170 -22.72 7.34 15.91
CA LYS A 170 -23.60 7.40 17.09
C LYS A 170 -23.98 6.02 17.63
N GLU A 171 -23.53 4.95 16.96
CA GLU A 171 -23.78 3.59 17.39
C GLU A 171 -22.95 3.30 18.64
N LEU A 172 -23.60 2.76 19.67
CA LEU A 172 -22.95 2.35 20.91
C LEU A 172 -22.69 0.84 20.84
N ILE A 173 -21.42 0.48 20.92
CA ILE A 173 -20.91 -0.89 20.90
C ILE A 173 -20.59 -1.28 22.34
N ASP A 174 -21.10 -2.43 22.78
CA ASP A 174 -20.76 -2.99 24.08
C ASP A 174 -19.29 -3.44 24.07
N VAL A 175 -18.51 -2.99 25.04
CA VAL A 175 -17.08 -3.30 25.17
C VAL A 175 -16.76 -3.78 26.57
N GLU A 176 -15.86 -4.75 26.66
CA GLU A 176 -15.35 -5.26 27.93
C GLU A 176 -13.84 -5.34 27.85
N PHE A 177 -13.18 -4.25 28.28
CA PHE A 177 -11.72 -4.24 28.49
C PHE A 177 -11.42 -4.70 29.90
N SER A 178 -10.42 -5.56 30.04
CA SER A 178 -9.81 -5.88 31.32
C SER A 178 -9.16 -4.65 31.95
N SER A 179 -8.97 -4.66 33.27
CA SER A 179 -8.31 -3.55 33.96
C SER A 179 -6.87 -3.32 33.47
N GLU A 180 -6.17 -4.38 33.03
CA GLU A 180 -4.82 -4.29 32.49
C GLU A 180 -4.81 -3.61 31.11
N GLU A 181 -5.75 -3.97 30.22
CA GLU A 181 -5.90 -3.32 28.92
C GLU A 181 -6.27 -1.84 29.06
N LEU A 182 -7.20 -1.52 29.96
CA LEU A 182 -7.59 -0.14 30.26
C LEU A 182 -6.40 0.70 30.75
N GLU A 183 -5.56 0.13 31.62
CA GLU A 183 -4.36 0.80 32.11
C GLU A 183 -3.39 1.11 30.96
N VAL A 184 -3.15 0.15 30.06
CA VAL A 184 -2.27 0.32 28.90
C VAL A 184 -2.80 1.40 27.96
N ILE A 185 -4.08 1.32 27.57
CA ILE A 185 -4.73 2.27 26.67
C ILE A 185 -4.71 3.68 27.29
N THR A 186 -5.02 3.78 28.59
CA THR A 186 -5.04 5.08 29.29
C THR A 186 -3.66 5.69 29.40
N ASN A 187 -2.63 4.90 29.74
CA ASN A 187 -1.26 5.38 29.86
C ASN A 187 -0.72 5.87 28.52
N TYR A 188 -0.95 5.12 27.43
CA TYR A 188 -0.55 5.55 26.10
C TYR A 188 -1.35 6.74 25.59
N GLY A 189 -2.66 6.82 25.88
CA GLY A 189 -3.46 8.00 25.53
C GLY A 189 -3.01 9.26 26.26
N GLN A 190 -2.67 9.16 27.55
CA GLN A 190 -2.09 10.28 28.31
C GLN A 190 -0.72 10.71 27.74
N ARG A 191 0.10 9.73 27.35
CA ARG A 191 1.39 10.01 26.70
C ARG A 191 1.19 10.72 25.36
N LEU A 192 0.22 10.28 24.54
CA LEU A 192 -0.12 10.92 23.27
C LEU A 192 -0.48 12.39 23.46
N LEU A 193 -1.35 12.70 24.45
CA LEU A 193 -1.70 14.09 24.77
C LEU A 193 -0.48 14.93 25.17
N ALA A 194 0.50 14.35 25.86
CA ALA A 194 1.71 15.05 26.29
C ALA A 194 2.72 15.28 25.15
N GLU A 195 2.76 14.41 24.14
CA GLU A 195 3.79 14.42 23.09
C GLU A 195 3.26 14.59 21.66
N VAL A 196 1.98 14.96 21.49
CA VAL A 196 1.30 15.12 20.19
C VAL A 196 2.10 15.96 19.20
N GLU A 197 2.65 17.11 19.62
CA GLU A 197 3.44 17.98 18.73
C GLU A 197 4.69 17.30 18.17
N THR A 198 5.21 16.28 18.85
CA THR A 198 6.36 15.49 18.39
C THR A 198 5.92 14.41 17.43
N ILE A 199 4.81 13.74 17.72
CA ILE A 199 4.21 12.70 16.87
C ILE A 199 3.76 13.30 15.54
N GLU A 200 3.10 14.46 15.56
CA GLU A 200 2.59 15.15 14.38
C GLU A 200 3.68 15.57 13.37
N LYS A 201 4.94 15.65 13.80
CA LYS A 201 6.08 15.90 12.90
C LYS A 201 6.42 14.69 12.02
N GLN A 202 5.99 13.49 12.42
CA GLN A 202 6.34 12.23 11.77
C GLN A 202 5.12 11.56 11.12
N ARG A 203 3.92 11.75 11.68
CA ARG A 203 2.67 11.17 11.19
C ARG A 203 1.47 12.06 11.55
N VAL A 204 0.37 11.93 10.83
CA VAL A 204 -0.90 12.56 11.24
C VAL A 204 -1.53 11.78 12.41
N VAL A 205 -2.14 12.50 13.34
CA VAL A 205 -3.02 11.94 14.38
C VAL A 205 -4.46 12.30 14.02
N PHE A 206 -5.29 11.29 13.72
CA PHE A 206 -6.60 11.47 13.12
C PHE A 206 -7.68 11.83 14.14
N PHE A 207 -7.66 11.14 15.28
CA PHE A 207 -8.69 11.24 16.30
C PHE A 207 -8.19 11.98 17.55
N TYR A 208 -7.22 12.90 17.39
CA TYR A 208 -6.62 13.64 18.50
C TYR A 208 -7.67 14.30 19.40
N ASP A 209 -8.66 14.99 18.81
CA ASP A 209 -9.75 15.66 19.53
C ASP A 209 -10.65 14.68 20.32
N SER A 210 -10.62 13.40 19.98
CA SER A 210 -11.40 12.34 20.64
C SER A 210 -10.62 11.62 21.75
N VAL A 211 -9.29 11.83 21.86
CA VAL A 211 -8.45 11.17 22.87
C VAL A 211 -8.87 11.56 24.28
N GLU A 212 -8.98 12.84 24.59
CA GLU A 212 -9.35 13.29 25.94
C GLU A 212 -10.77 12.84 26.35
N PRO A 213 -11.81 13.00 25.51
CA PRO A 213 -13.14 12.42 25.77
C PRO A 213 -13.13 10.90 25.99
N LEU A 214 -12.38 10.15 25.17
CA LEU A 214 -12.22 8.70 25.33
C LEU A 214 -11.63 8.36 26.70
N LEU A 215 -10.56 9.02 27.11
CA LEU A 215 -9.90 8.75 28.38
C LEU A 215 -10.84 9.00 29.57
N GLU A 216 -11.67 10.03 29.52
CA GLU A 216 -12.68 10.26 30.55
C GLU A 216 -13.73 9.15 30.63
N LEU A 217 -14.11 8.56 29.49
CA LEU A 217 -15.04 7.43 29.44
C LEU A 217 -14.42 6.16 30.00
N LEU A 218 -13.18 5.86 29.60
CA LEU A 218 -12.44 4.67 30.06
C LEU A 218 -12.17 4.73 31.58
N GLN A 219 -11.81 5.90 32.12
CA GLN A 219 -11.62 6.09 33.57
C GLN A 219 -12.90 5.90 34.38
N LYS A 220 -14.08 6.11 33.76
CA LYS A 220 -15.38 5.84 34.37
C LYS A 220 -15.82 4.39 34.18
N ASN A 221 -14.98 3.52 33.60
CA ASN A 221 -15.29 2.15 33.21
C ASN A 221 -16.57 2.08 32.35
N ALA A 222 -16.66 2.94 31.33
CA ALA A 222 -17.76 2.88 30.38
C ALA A 222 -17.78 1.51 29.68
N ASP A 223 -18.95 0.88 29.68
CA ASP A 223 -19.23 -0.42 29.06
C ASP A 223 -19.69 -0.28 27.59
N LYS A 224 -19.85 0.96 27.13
CA LYS A 224 -20.31 1.29 25.78
C LYS A 224 -19.45 2.38 25.17
N LEU A 225 -18.95 2.12 23.97
CA LEU A 225 -18.14 3.05 23.19
C LEU A 225 -18.68 3.21 21.78
N THR A 226 -18.43 4.35 21.17
CA THR A 226 -18.75 4.59 19.76
C THR A 226 -17.68 4.00 18.84
N ARG A 227 -17.99 3.87 17.55
CA ARG A 227 -16.96 3.50 16.56
C ARG A 227 -15.79 4.47 16.53
N THR A 228 -16.05 5.77 16.72
CA THR A 228 -14.98 6.79 16.84
C THR A 228 -14.08 6.52 18.03
N ASP A 229 -14.66 6.13 19.18
CA ASP A 229 -13.90 5.78 20.37
C ASP A 229 -13.00 4.55 20.11
N LEU A 230 -13.52 3.50 19.45
CA LEU A 230 -12.74 2.31 19.09
C LEU A 230 -11.59 2.62 18.11
N LEU A 231 -11.82 3.49 17.13
CA LEU A 231 -10.77 3.95 16.23
C LEU A 231 -9.71 4.78 16.96
N THR A 232 -10.14 5.59 17.93
CA THR A 232 -9.22 6.35 18.77
C THR A 232 -8.34 5.41 19.60
N VAL A 233 -8.92 4.32 20.15
CA VAL A 233 -8.14 3.26 20.83
C VAL A 233 -7.15 2.61 19.87
N LEU A 234 -7.59 2.18 18.69
CA LEU A 234 -6.71 1.58 17.68
C LEU A 234 -5.57 2.52 17.27
N GLU A 235 -5.85 3.82 17.12
CA GLU A 235 -4.84 4.81 16.76
C GLU A 235 -3.78 4.95 17.85
N ILE A 236 -4.20 5.04 19.12
CA ILE A 236 -3.29 5.07 20.27
C ILE A 236 -2.39 3.83 20.25
N LEU A 237 -2.96 2.63 20.11
CA LEU A 237 -2.20 1.39 20.08
C LEU A 237 -1.25 1.33 18.88
N GLN A 238 -1.68 1.81 17.70
CA GLN A 238 -0.84 1.82 16.50
C GLN A 238 0.38 2.73 16.67
N ILE A 239 0.21 3.90 17.29
CA ILE A 239 1.32 4.84 17.54
C ILE A 239 2.41 4.20 18.41
N TYR A 240 2.02 3.39 19.39
CA TYR A 240 2.94 2.87 20.41
C TYR A 240 3.27 1.38 20.29
N CYS A 241 2.78 0.67 19.28
CA CYS A 241 3.01 -0.77 19.14
C CYS A 241 4.49 -1.17 19.03
N ASP A 242 5.36 -0.25 18.61
CA ASP A 242 6.83 -0.38 18.56
C ASP A 242 7.55 0.00 19.86
N ASP A 243 6.84 0.45 20.89
CA ASP A 243 7.43 0.69 22.19
C ASP A 243 7.97 -0.63 22.77
N PRO A 244 9.25 -0.70 23.21
CA PRO A 244 9.80 -1.91 23.83
C PRO A 244 9.03 -2.42 25.05
N GLN A 245 8.24 -1.57 25.69
CA GLN A 245 7.39 -1.90 26.83
C GLN A 245 5.96 -2.25 26.43
N PHE A 246 5.63 -2.26 25.13
CA PHE A 246 4.29 -2.59 24.65
C PHE A 246 3.93 -4.04 25.00
N PRO A 247 2.90 -4.29 25.82
CA PRO A 247 2.63 -5.63 26.33
C PRO A 247 2.09 -6.58 25.25
N GLU A 248 2.60 -7.82 25.21
CA GLU A 248 2.17 -8.85 24.25
C GLU A 248 0.71 -9.29 24.46
N PHE A 249 0.18 -9.19 25.69
CA PHE A 249 -1.22 -9.57 25.95
C PHE A 249 -2.24 -8.69 25.23
N MET A 250 -1.83 -7.50 24.75
CA MET A 250 -2.69 -6.60 23.98
C MET A 250 -3.04 -7.14 22.60
N ASP A 251 -2.36 -8.18 22.12
CA ASP A 251 -2.59 -8.74 20.79
C ASP A 251 -4.05 -9.22 20.62
N GLU A 252 -4.66 -9.82 21.64
CA GLU A 252 -6.07 -10.25 21.57
C GLU A 252 -7.01 -9.05 21.41
N ALA A 253 -6.84 -8.02 22.24
CA ALA A 253 -7.62 -6.79 22.16
C ALA A 253 -7.48 -6.10 20.79
N ILE A 254 -6.27 -6.03 20.25
CA ILE A 254 -6.01 -5.44 18.94
C ILE A 254 -6.72 -6.24 17.84
N MET A 255 -6.61 -7.57 17.84
CA MET A 255 -7.27 -8.41 16.85
C MET A 255 -8.79 -8.25 16.90
N THR A 256 -9.37 -8.23 18.10
CA THR A 256 -10.80 -7.99 18.28
C THR A 256 -11.20 -6.62 17.77
N LEU A 257 -10.46 -5.57 18.11
CA LEU A 257 -10.72 -4.20 17.63
C LEU A 257 -10.62 -4.09 16.10
N LEU A 258 -9.59 -4.68 15.49
CA LEU A 258 -9.42 -4.68 14.03
C LEU A 258 -10.58 -5.40 13.33
N SER A 259 -11.11 -6.48 13.92
CA SER A 259 -12.22 -7.23 13.32
C SER A 259 -13.49 -6.39 13.13
N PHE A 260 -13.75 -5.39 13.99
CA PHE A 260 -14.90 -4.48 13.84
C PHE A 260 -14.86 -3.60 12.58
N PHE A 261 -13.70 -3.49 11.94
CA PHE A 261 -13.47 -2.60 10.79
C PHE A 261 -13.01 -3.34 9.53
N ASN A 262 -12.76 -4.64 9.63
CA ASN A 262 -12.33 -5.49 8.51
C ASN A 262 -13.49 -6.33 7.91
N GLU A 263 -14.69 -6.27 8.50
CA GLU A 263 -15.94 -6.84 7.95
C GLU A 263 -16.63 -5.88 6.97
#